data_AF-A0A7G8E2H8-F1
#
_entry.id   AF-A0A7G8E2H8-F1
#
_cell.length_a   1.000
_cell.length_b   1.000
_cell.length_c   1.000
_cell.angle_alpha   90.00
_cell.angle_beta   90.00
_cell.angle_gamma   90.00
#
_symmetry.space_group_name_H-M   'P 1'
#
loop_
_entity.id
_entity.type
_entity.pdbx_description
1 polymer ?
#
loop_
_entity_poly.entity_id
_entity_poly.type
_entity_poly.pdbx_seq_one_letter_code
_entity_poly.pdbx_strand_id
1 'polypeptide(L)' 'MDYRHHRLAVLRRQLAQLTAQICATPVGSPERDALLIPMEPLMDTVLALADELHC' A
#
# COMPACT_ATOMS: atom_id res chain seq x y z
N MET A 1 -4.92 8.22 -20.98
CA MET A 1 -4.34 7.55 -19.80
C MET A 1 -5.48 6.88 -19.06
N ASP A 2 -5.48 5.56 -18.96
CA ASP A 2 -6.55 4.82 -18.28
C ASP A 2 -6.53 5.15 -16.78
N TYR A 3 -7.65 5.67 -16.28
CA TYR A 3 -7.83 6.11 -14.89
C TYR A 3 -7.48 4.99 -13.89
N ARG A 4 -7.78 3.73 -14.22
CA ARG A 4 -7.47 2.57 -13.38
C ARG A 4 -5.98 2.31 -13.28
N HIS A 5 -5.27 2.40 -14.41
CA HIS A 5 -3.81 2.26 -14.46
C HIS A 5 -3.11 3.37 -13.66
N HIS A 6 -3.61 4.61 -13.75
CA HIS A 6 -3.10 5.72 -12.95
C HIS A 6 -3.33 5.46 -11.45
N ARG A 7 -4.54 5.05 -11.07
CA ARG A 7 -4.90 4.75 -9.68
C ARG A 7 -4.05 3.60 -9.11
N LEU A 8 -3.77 2.55 -9.89
CA LEU A 8 -2.89 1.46 -9.48
C LEU A 8 -1.45 1.93 -9.26
N ALA A 9 -0.94 2.82 -10.12
CA ALA A 9 0.39 3.39 -9.95
C ALA A 9 0.50 4.22 -8.65
N VAL A 10 -0.55 4.99 -8.32
CA VAL A 10 -0.62 5.76 -7.05
C VAL A 10 -0.60 4.82 -5.85
N LEU A 11 -1.46 3.80 -5.84
CA LEU A 11 -1.55 2.84 -4.73
C LEU A 11 -0.24 2.07 -4.53
N ARG A 12 0.41 1.63 -5.62
CA ARG A 12 1.74 0.99 -5.58
C ARG A 12 2.79 1.89 -4.93
N ARG A 13 2.77 3.20 -5.26
CA ARG A 13 3.70 4.17 -4.66
C ARG A 13 3.44 4.36 -3.17
N GLN A 14 2.17 4.46 -2.76
CA GLN A 14 1.80 4.57 -1.35
C GLN A 14 2.25 3.33 -0.56
N LEU A 15 2.08 2.13 -1.13
CA LEU A 15 2.46 0.88 -0.48
C LEU A 15 3.99 0.76 -0.35
N ALA A 16 4.73 1.17 -1.38
CA ALA A 16 6.19 1.25 -1.31
C ALA A 16 6.68 2.23 -0.24
N GLN A 17 6.05 3.41 -0.13
CA GLN A 17 6.38 4.41 0.89
C GLN A 17 6.09 3.90 2.30
N LEU A 18 4.93 3.30 2.52
CA LEU A 18 4.55 2.74 3.81
C LEU A 18 5.49 1.59 4.21
N THR A 19 5.82 0.70 3.28
CA THR A 19 6.77 -0.40 3.51
C THR A 19 8.14 0.14 3.90
N ALA A 20 8.65 1.17 3.20
CA ALA A 20 9.92 1.80 3.54
C ALA A 20 9.92 2.41 4.95
N GLN A 21 8.82 3.07 5.35
CA GLN A 21 8.66 3.60 6.71
C GLN A 21 8.66 2.50 7.75
N ILE A 22 7.87 1.43 7.55
CA ILE A 22 7.86 0.27 8.45
C ILE A 22 9.26 -0.34 8.57
N CYS A 23 9.99 -0.50 7.48
CA CYS A 23 11.35 -1.04 7.50
C CYS A 23 12.34 -0.13 8.24
N ALA A 24 12.16 1.19 8.19
CA ALA A 24 13.00 2.15 8.90
C ALA A 24 12.65 2.29 10.39
N THR A 25 11.42 1.94 10.79
CA THR A 25 10.97 2.06 12.18
C THR A 25 11.39 0.85 13.03
N PRO A 26 11.93 1.07 14.25
CA PRO A 26 12.36 -0.02 15.13
C PRO A 26 11.27 -1.06 15.38
N VAL A 27 11.67 -2.33 15.42
CA VAL A 27 10.75 -3.44 15.72
C VAL A 27 10.25 -3.32 17.15
N GLY A 28 8.93 -3.47 17.33
CA GLY A 28 8.28 -3.37 18.64
C GLY A 28 8.02 -1.93 19.11
N SER A 29 8.26 -0.92 18.27
CA SER A 29 7.88 0.46 18.59
C SER A 29 6.38 0.68 18.31
N PRO A 30 5.69 1.51 19.13
CA PRO A 30 4.29 1.84 18.90
C PRO A 30 4.07 2.55 17.55
N GLU A 31 5.08 3.29 17.06
CA GLU A 31 5.05 3.89 15.73
C GLU A 31 5.02 2.83 14.63
N ARG A 32 5.74 1.71 14.79
CA ARG A 32 5.71 0.62 13.83
C ARG A 32 4.34 -0.05 13.80
N ASP A 33 3.73 -0.25 14.97
CA ASP A 33 2.38 -0.82 15.07
C ASP A 33 1.35 0.09 14.40
N ALA A 34 1.46 1.40 14.60
CA ALA A 34 0.61 2.38 13.93
C ALA A 34 0.75 2.36 12.40
N LEU A 35 1.96 2.14 11.87
CA LEU A 35 2.21 2.02 10.44
C LEU A 35 1.69 0.71 9.83
N LEU A 36 1.51 -0.34 10.63
CA LEU A 36 0.93 -1.60 10.15
C LEU A 36 -0.59 -1.51 9.96
N ILE A 37 -1.29 -0.65 10.71
CA ILE A 37 -2.74 -0.45 10.59
C ILE A 37 -3.19 -0.11 9.15
N PRO A 38 -2.60 0.89 8.45
CA PRO A 38 -3.01 1.22 7.09
C PRO A 38 -2.49 0.24 6.02
N MET A 39 -1.60 -0.70 6.36
CA MET A 39 -0.97 -1.62 5.40
C MET A 39 -2.00 -2.59 4.80
N GLU A 40 -2.82 -3.20 5.64
CA GLU A 40 -3.84 -4.18 5.25
C GLU A 40 -4.88 -3.59 4.26
N PRO A 41 -5.60 -2.51 4.57
CA PRO A 41 -6.61 -1.96 3.65
C PRO A 41 -6.00 -1.43 2.34
N LEU A 42 -4.75 -0.95 2.38
CA LEU A 42 -4.05 -0.48 1.19
C LEU A 42 -3.70 -1.65 0.26
N MET A 43 -3.29 -2.78 0.83
CA MET A 43 -2.97 -4.00 0.08
C MET A 43 -4.22 -4.61 -0.56
N ASP A 44 -5.33 -4.66 0.17
CA ASP A 44 -6.63 -5.11 -0.38
C ASP A 44 -7.08 -4.24 -1.56
N THR A 45 -6.92 -2.92 -1.44
CA THR A 45 -7.27 -1.99 -2.52
C THR A 45 -6.40 -2.19 -3.76
N VAL A 46 -5.10 -2.48 -3.58
CA VAL A 46 -4.19 -2.80 -4.70
C VAL A 46 -4.60 -4.09 -5.39
N LEU A 47 -4.91 -5.13 -4.64
CA LEU A 47 -5.31 -6.44 -5.18
C LEU A 47 -6.63 -6.33 -5.95
N ALA A 48 -7.64 -5.70 -5.37
CA ALA A 48 -8.94 -5.50 -6.03
C ALA A 48 -8.80 -4.74 -7.36
N LEU A 49 -8.01 -3.67 -7.40
CA LEU A 49 -7.80 -2.90 -8.63
C LEU A 49 -6.94 -3.65 -9.66
N ALA A 50 -6.04 -4.52 -9.21
CA ALA A 50 -5.28 -5.39 -10.11
C ALA A 50 -6.18 -6.44 -10.77
N ASP A 51 -7.11 -7.03 -10.02
CA ASP A 51 -8.10 -7.97 -10.55
C ASP A 51 -9.03 -7.29 -11.57
N GLU A 52 -9.50 -6.07 -11.29
CA GLU A 52 -10.30 -5.25 -12.22
C GLU A 52 -9.57 -4.90 -13.54
N LEU A 53 -8.25 -4.92 -13.54
CA LEU A 53 -7.42 -4.63 -14.71
C LEU A 53 -7.07 -5.89 -15.52
N HIS A 54 -7.19 -7.07 -14.92
CA HIS A 54 -6.99 -8.36 -15.58
C HIS A 54 -8.28 -8.96 -16.14
N CYS A 55 -9.45 -8.50 -15.68
CA CYS A 55 -10.77 -8.83 -16.25
C CYS A 55 -11.15 -7.89 -17.41
#